data_AF-A0A382RP00-F1
#
_entry.id   AF-A0A382RP00-F1
#
_cell.length_a   1.000
_cell.length_b   1.000
_cell.length_c   1.000
_cell.angle_alpha   90.00
_cell.angle_beta   90.00
_cell.angle_gamma   90.00
#
_symmetry.space_group_name_H-M   'P 1'
#
loop_
_entity.id
_entity.type
_entity.pdbx_description
1 polymer ?
#
loop_
_entity_poly.entity_id
_entity_poly.type
_entity_poly.pdbx_seq_one_letter_code
_entity_poly.pdbx_strand_id
1 'polypeptide(L)'
;MGLVWVNNPVTMWPIYFYIYKLGSHIIGTEVDQNFVFTMDYLMGTFATTVSALWVGGLIVSTITAILGYTAILSIYKYRAYQRVKRWK
;
A
#
# COMPACT_ATOMS: atom_id res chain seq x y z
N MET A 1 -0.61 -15.28 -13.53
CA MET A 1 -1.93 -14.93 -14.13
C MET A 1 -2.98 -14.48 -13.08
N GLY A 2 -2.62 -13.76 -12.01
CA GLY A 2 -3.57 -13.25 -10.99
C GLY A 2 -3.45 -11.74 -10.68
N LEU A 3 -2.45 -11.06 -11.25
CA LEU A 3 -2.18 -9.64 -11.00
C LEU A 3 -3.25 -8.69 -11.54
N VAL A 4 -4.03 -9.12 -12.54
CA VAL A 4 -5.16 -8.35 -13.06
C VAL A 4 -6.26 -8.14 -12.02
N TRP A 5 -6.35 -8.96 -10.97
CA TRP A 5 -7.33 -8.77 -9.90
C TRP A 5 -6.84 -7.83 -8.78
N VAL A 6 -5.53 -7.70 -8.62
CA VAL A 6 -4.93 -6.82 -7.60
C VAL A 6 -4.72 -5.40 -8.14
N ASN A 7 -4.46 -5.26 -9.44
CA ASN A 7 -4.25 -3.98 -10.10
C ASN A 7 -5.18 -3.81 -11.31
N ASN A 8 -6.48 -4.06 -11.13
CA ASN A 8 -7.49 -3.63 -12.11
C ASN A 8 -7.83 -2.14 -11.87
N PRO A 9 -8.36 -1.42 -12.87
CA PRO A 9 -8.77 -0.02 -12.71
C PRO A 9 -9.67 0.21 -11.49
N VAL A 10 -10.53 -0.75 -11.12
CA VAL A 10 -11.43 -0.60 -9.96
C VAL A 10 -10.68 -0.62 -8.61
N THR A 11 -9.66 -1.48 -8.46
CA THR A 11 -8.87 -1.61 -7.23
C THR A 11 -7.71 -0.63 -7.16
N MET A 12 -7.18 -0.25 -8.32
CA MET A 12 -6.09 0.70 -8.46
C MET A 12 -6.46 2.09 -7.92
N TRP A 13 -7.69 2.54 -8.18
CA TRP A 13 -8.20 3.83 -7.73
C TRP A 13 -8.18 3.99 -6.19
N PRO A 14 -8.80 3.10 -5.38
CA PRO A 14 -8.77 3.22 -3.92
C PRO A 14 -7.37 3.01 -3.35
N ILE A 15 -6.56 2.12 -3.93
CA ILE A 15 -5.19 1.87 -3.47
C ILE A 15 -4.34 3.13 -3.64
N TYR A 16 -4.32 3.72 -4.84
CA TYR A 16 -3.52 4.92 -5.08
C TYR A 16 -4.04 6.13 -4.33
N PHE A 17 -5.36 6.27 -4.16
CA PHE A 17 -5.93 7.33 -3.32
C PHE A 17 -5.43 7.22 -1.87
N TYR A 18 -5.43 6.02 -1.30
CA TYR A 18 -4.97 5.81 0.07
C TYR A 18 -3.47 6.05 0.23
N ILE A 19 -2.68 5.54 -0.71
CA ILE A 19 -1.22 5.74 -0.73
C ILE A 19 -0.87 7.22 -0.87
N TYR A 20 -1.55 7.94 -1.79
CA TYR A 20 -1.36 9.37 -1.97
C TYR A 20 -1.73 10.14 -0.71
N LYS A 21 -2.90 9.86 -0.11
CA LYS A 21 -3.35 10.52 1.12
C LYS A 21 -2.39 10.30 2.29
N LEU A 22 -1.83 9.10 2.43
CA LEU A 22 -0.81 8.81 3.44
C LEU A 22 0.50 9.55 3.12
N GLY A 23 0.96 9.50 1.87
CA GLY A 23 2.19 10.16 1.44
C GLY A 23 2.13 11.67 1.61
N SER A 24 1.03 12.31 1.21
CA SER A 24 0.81 13.75 1.37
C SER A 24 0.74 14.15 2.85
N HIS A 25 0.07 13.34 3.68
CA HIS A 25 0.04 13.58 5.13
C HIS A 25 1.43 13.54 5.77
N ILE A 26 2.31 12.67 5.28
CA ILE A 26 3.67 12.50 5.81
C ILE A 26 4.61 13.61 5.30
N ILE A 27 4.46 14.03 4.04
CA ILE A 27 5.26 15.12 3.44
C ILE A 27 4.81 16.49 3.99
N GLY A 28 3.61 16.58 4.56
CA GLY A 28 3.05 17.85 5.05
C GLY A 28 2.62 18.78 3.91
N THR A 29 2.51 18.26 2.69
CA THR A 29 1.88 18.99 1.60
C THR A 29 0.38 19.04 1.86
N GLU A 30 -0.17 20.25 1.91
CA GLU A 30 -1.59 20.48 2.11
C GLU A 30 -2.38 19.62 1.13
N VAL A 31 -3.13 18.66 1.67
CA VAL A 31 -4.08 17.88 0.88
C VAL A 31 -5.14 18.87 0.46
N ASP A 32 -5.01 19.39 -0.75
CA ASP A 32 -5.99 20.29 -1.33
C ASP A 32 -7.35 19.58 -1.29
N GLN A 33 -8.21 20.06 -0.40
CA GLN A 33 -9.51 19.45 -0.14
C GLN A 33 -10.44 19.60 -1.35
N ASN A 34 -10.06 20.44 -2.31
CA ASN A 34 -10.71 20.63 -3.61
C ASN A 34 -9.93 19.91 -4.71
N PHE A 35 -9.62 18.63 -4.53
CA PHE A 35 -9.08 17.80 -5.59
C PHE A 35 -10.10 17.68 -6.74
N VAL A 36 -9.99 18.58 -7.72
CA VAL A 36 -10.75 18.50 -8.97
C VAL A 36 -9.91 17.68 -9.93
N PHE A 37 -10.44 16.54 -10.39
CA PHE A 37 -9.78 15.67 -11.38
C PHE A 37 -9.83 16.32 -12.77
N THR A 38 -9.25 17.50 -12.92
CA THR A 38 -9.09 18.20 -14.19
C THR A 38 -7.70 17.91 -14.74
N MET A 39 -7.59 17.70 -16.05
CA MET A 39 -6.31 17.36 -16.67
C MET A 39 -5.24 18.45 -16.48
N ASP A 40 -5.63 19.72 -16.43
CA ASP A 40 -4.74 20.85 -16.10
C ASP A 40 -4.17 20.77 -14.67
N TYR A 41 -5.00 20.40 -13.69
CA TYR A 41 -4.55 20.23 -12.30
C TYR A 41 -3.59 19.05 -12.17
N LEU A 42 -3.87 17.96 -12.89
CA LEU A 42 -2.97 16.81 -12.94
C LEU A 42 -1.61 17.17 -13.54
N MET A 43 -1.55 18.03 -14.56
CA MET A 43 -0.27 18.45 -15.15
C MET A 43 0.50 19.43 -14.25
N GLY A 44 -0.19 20.35 -13.56
CA GLY A 44 0.44 21.30 -12.63
C GLY A 44 0.93 20.66 -11.33
N THR A 45 0.21 19.66 -10.84
CA THR A 45 0.48 18.98 -9.56
C THR A 45 1.08 17.58 -9.77
N PHE A 46 1.43 17.21 -11.01
CA PHE A 46 1.91 15.86 -11.35
C PHE A 46 3.11 15.45 -10.50
N ALA A 47 4.12 16.33 -10.42
CA ALA A 47 5.37 16.05 -9.74
C ALA A 47 5.16 15.84 -8.22
N THR A 48 4.27 16.63 -7.60
CA THR A 48 3.95 16.52 -6.17
C THR A 48 3.07 15.30 -5.88
N THR A 49 2.08 15.00 -6.73
CA THR A 49 1.25 13.80 -6.62
C THR A 49 2.07 12.52 -6.75
N VAL A 50 2.95 12.46 -7.75
CA VAL A 50 3.84 11.32 -7.95
C VAL A 50 4.80 11.18 -6.76
N SER A 51 5.43 12.26 -6.31
CA SER A 51 6.32 12.24 -5.15
C SER A 51 5.63 11.70 -3.88
N ALA A 52 4.43 12.18 -3.57
CA ALA A 52 3.63 11.67 -2.46
C ALA A 52 3.28 10.19 -2.61
N LEU A 53 2.91 9.74 -3.83
CA LEU A 53 2.65 8.32 -4.11
C LEU A 53 3.89 7.44 -3.86
N TRP A 54 5.08 7.89 -4.25
CA TRP A 54 6.32 7.14 -4.01
C TRP A 54 6.61 7.01 -2.52
N VAL A 55 6.50 8.10 -1.76
CA VAL A 55 6.75 8.09 -0.31
C VAL A 55 5.73 7.20 0.40
N GLY A 56 4.43 7.39 0.13
CA GLY A 56 3.39 6.54 0.70
C GLY A 56 3.57 5.07 0.31
N GLY A 57 3.94 4.81 -0.94
CA GLY A 57 4.10 3.46 -1.47
C GLY A 57 5.25 2.71 -0.81
N LEU A 58 6.40 3.37 -0.62
CA LEU A 58 7.55 2.79 0.08
C LEU A 58 7.22 2.44 1.53
N ILE A 59 6.46 3.31 2.22
CA ILE A 59 6.07 3.07 3.61
C ILE A 59 5.09 1.90 3.70
N VAL A 60 4.01 1.93 2.92
CA VAL A 60 2.98 0.89 2.93
C VAL A 60 3.56 -0.47 2.52
N SER A 61 4.41 -0.50 1.49
CA SER A 61 5.06 -1.74 1.05
C SER A 61 6.02 -2.30 2.10
N THR A 62 6.81 -1.45 2.76
CA THR A 62 7.73 -1.88 3.82
C THR A 62 6.97 -2.49 4.99
N ILE A 63 5.91 -1.83 5.46
CA ILE A 63 5.07 -2.33 6.56
C ILE A 63 4.41 -3.65 6.16
N THR A 64 3.84 -3.71 4.94
CA THR A 64 3.18 -4.91 4.44
C THR A 64 4.15 -6.08 4.28
N ALA A 65 5.40 -5.82 3.84
CA ALA A 65 6.43 -6.84 3.71
C ALA A 65 6.83 -7.42 5.08
N ILE A 66 7.03 -6.57 6.09
CA ILE A 66 7.35 -7.00 7.46
C ILE A 66 6.20 -7.83 8.04
N LEU A 67 4.96 -7.35 7.90
CA LEU A 67 3.76 -8.06 8.37
C LEU A 67 3.59 -9.40 7.64
N GLY A 68 3.76 -9.43 6.32
CA GLY A 68 3.67 -10.65 5.52
C GLY A 68 4.71 -11.69 5.94
N TYR A 69 5.97 -11.27 6.09
CA TYR A 69 7.05 -12.17 6.51
C TYR A 69 6.80 -12.74 7.91
N THR A 70 6.44 -11.88 8.87
CA THR A 70 6.17 -12.30 10.26
C THR A 70 4.94 -13.20 10.36
N ALA A 71 3.89 -12.94 9.58
CA ALA A 71 2.70 -13.79 9.51
C ALA A 71 3.01 -15.18 8.95
N ILE A 72 3.78 -15.29 7.86
CA ILE A 72 4.18 -16.57 7.30
C ILE A 72 5.02 -17.36 8.32
N LEU A 73 5.97 -16.69 8.97
CA LEU A 73 6.83 -17.31 9.96
C LEU A 73 6.05 -17.80 11.19
N SER A 74 5.07 -17.03 11.67
CA SER A 74 4.24 -17.41 12.81
C SER A 74 3.34 -18.61 12.48
N ILE A 75 2.73 -18.62 11.28
CA ILE A 75 1.95 -19.76 10.80
C ILE A 75 2.83 -21.02 10.70
N TYR A 76 4.04 -20.89 10.18
CA TYR A 76 4.97 -22.02 10.07
C TYR A 76 5.35 -22.57 11.45
N LYS A 77 5.73 -21.69 12.39
CA LYS A 77 6.05 -22.06 13.78
C LYS A 77 4.87 -22.74 14.46
N TYR A 78 3.67 -22.19 14.31
CA TYR A 78 2.44 -22.77 14.88
C TYR A 78 2.15 -24.17 14.31
N ARG A 79 2.26 -24.34 12.99
CA ARG A 79 2.06 -25.64 12.33
C ARG A 79 3.12 -26.67 12.75
N ALA A 80 4.39 -26.26 12.89
CA ALA A 80 5.46 -27.14 13.35
C ALA A 80 5.23 -27.59 14.81
N TYR A 81 4.84 -26.68 15.70
CA TYR A 81 4.50 -27.01 17.09
C TYR A 81 3.34 -28.01 17.18
N GLN A 82 2.25 -27.76 16.44
CA GLN A 82 1.12 -28.68 16.37
C GLN A 82 1.51 -30.07 15.85
N ARG A 83 2.43 -30.14 14.87
CA ARG A 83 2.94 -31.42 14.37
C ARG A 83 3.70 -32.17 15.47
N VAL A 84 4.61 -31.53 16.20
CA VAL A 84 5.36 -32.19 17.29
C VAL A 84 4.46 -32.66 18.42
N LYS A 85 3.47 -31.84 18.81
CA LYS A 85 2.48 -32.22 19.84
C LYS A 85 1.63 -33.43 19.44
N ARG A 86 1.41 -33.66 18.14
CA ARG A 86 0.65 -34.81 17.63
C ARG A 86 1.41 -36.14 17.65
N TRP A 87 2.74 -36.08 17.79
CA TRP A 87 3.63 -37.25 17.81
C TRP A 87 4.10 -37.64 19.22
N LYS A 88 3.75 -36.83 20.24
CA LYS A 88 3.82 -37.20 21.66
C LYS A 88 2.45 -37.66 22.12
#